data_AF-A0A945TX94-F1
#
_entry.id   AF-A0A945TX94-F1
#
_cell.length_a   1.000
_cell.length_b   1.000
_cell.length_c   1.000
_cell.angle_alpha   90.00
_cell.angle_beta   90.00
_cell.angle_gamma   90.00
#
_symmetry.space_group_name_H-M   'P 1'
#
loop_
_entity.id
_entity.type
_entity.pdbx_description
1 polymer ?
#
loop_
_entity_poly.entity_id
_entity_poly.type
_entity_poly.pdbx_seq_one_letter_code
_entity_poly.pdbx_strand_id
1 'polypeptide(L)'
;MSSTDAVRRRRRERHAAAVVRAISGQPSADLRARRLRVNGEFVSTASPHLAVDLAEVQPAVARGVSDGLGLMLRHSDRNLHRQLAPDTPLERAIFDLAEQIRCEALAPSELA
;
A
#
# COMPACT_ATOMS: atom_id res chain seq x y z
N MET A 1 20.10 14.79 9.11
CA MET A 1 19.87 13.35 8.84
C MET A 1 21.19 12.76 8.38
N SER A 2 21.73 11.75 9.09
CA SER A 2 23.04 11.19 8.74
C SER A 2 22.96 10.43 7.41
N SER A 3 24.08 10.36 6.67
CA SER A 3 24.15 9.60 5.40
C SER A 3 23.70 8.14 5.59
N THR A 4 24.05 7.54 6.73
CA THR A 4 23.66 6.17 7.10
C THR A 4 22.15 6.00 7.27
N ASP A 5 21.45 7.00 7.82
CA ASP A 5 20.00 6.95 8.05
C ASP A 5 19.25 6.98 6.72
N ALA A 6 19.72 7.83 5.78
CA ALA A 6 19.15 7.92 4.44
C ALA A 6 19.30 6.59 3.67
N VAL A 7 20.42 5.88 3.81
CA VAL A 7 20.63 4.55 3.21
C VAL A 7 19.69 3.52 3.83
N ARG A 8 19.57 3.48 5.16
CA ARG A 8 18.67 2.56 5.87
C ARG A 8 17.20 2.77 5.47
N ARG A 9 16.76 4.03 5.40
CA ARG A 9 15.42 4.44 4.93
C ARG A 9 15.12 3.92 3.53
N ARG A 10 16.01 4.21 2.57
CA ARG A 10 15.86 3.72 1.18
C ARG A 10 15.82 2.20 1.08
N ARG A 11 16.58 1.49 1.92
CA ARG A 11 16.55 0.02 1.95
C ARG A 11 15.18 -0.50 2.40
N ARG A 12 14.59 0.09 3.45
CA ARG A 12 13.25 -0.27 3.93
C ARG A 12 12.18 -0.03 2.85
N GLU A 13 12.20 1.13 2.21
CA GLU A 13 11.28 1.47 1.10
C GLU A 13 11.41 0.48 -0.07
N ARG A 14 12.63 0.11 -0.47
CA ARG A 14 12.86 -0.89 -1.53
C ARG A 14 12.33 -2.27 -1.17
N HIS A 15 12.50 -2.71 0.07
CA HIS A 15 11.97 -3.99 0.54
C HIS A 15 10.44 -3.99 0.51
N ALA A 16 9.82 -2.93 1.02
CA ALA A 16 8.37 -2.77 1.01
C ALA A 16 7.82 -2.81 -0.44
N ALA A 17 8.45 -2.07 -1.35
CA ALA A 17 8.09 -2.10 -2.77
C ALA A 17 8.26 -3.51 -3.39
N ALA A 18 9.29 -4.27 -2.99
CA ALA A 18 9.49 -5.64 -3.46
C ALA A 18 8.38 -6.59 -2.98
N VAL A 19 7.93 -6.45 -1.74
CA VAL A 19 6.79 -7.19 -1.18
C VAL A 19 5.52 -6.87 -1.97
N VAL A 20 5.23 -5.58 -2.18
CA VAL A 20 4.05 -5.16 -2.96
C VAL A 20 4.07 -5.78 -4.35
N ARG A 21 5.20 -5.75 -5.07
CA ARG A 21 5.34 -6.36 -6.40
C ARG A 21 5.09 -7.87 -6.36
N ALA A 22 5.66 -8.56 -5.37
CA ALA A 22 5.53 -10.01 -5.25
C ALA A 22 4.08 -10.45 -5.04
N ILE A 23 3.33 -9.76 -4.18
CA ILE A 23 1.94 -10.11 -3.87
C ILE A 23 1.00 -9.68 -5.00
N SER A 24 1.14 -8.44 -5.46
CA SER A 24 0.23 -7.85 -6.46
C SER A 24 0.43 -8.38 -7.87
N GLY A 25 1.63 -8.87 -8.19
CA GLY A 25 2.04 -9.14 -9.57
C GLY A 25 2.23 -7.88 -10.43
N GLN A 26 2.25 -6.67 -9.83
CA GLN A 26 2.42 -5.40 -10.54
C GLN A 26 3.90 -5.00 -10.58
N PRO A 27 4.67 -5.27 -11.66
CA PRO A 27 6.12 -5.07 -11.66
C PRO A 27 6.55 -3.60 -11.56
N SER A 28 5.69 -2.67 -11.95
CA SER A 28 5.95 -1.23 -11.87
C SER A 28 5.61 -0.60 -10.52
N ALA A 29 5.17 -1.41 -9.54
CA ALA A 29 4.85 -0.89 -8.22
C ALA A 29 6.11 -0.36 -7.52
N ASP A 30 6.06 0.90 -7.09
CA ASP A 30 7.09 1.58 -6.30
C ASP A 30 6.44 2.21 -5.06
N LEU A 31 7.18 2.22 -3.95
CA LEU A 31 6.68 2.68 -2.66
C LEU A 31 7.73 3.55 -1.99
N ARG A 32 7.43 4.84 -1.86
CA ARG A 32 8.36 5.83 -1.29
C ARG A 32 7.61 6.85 -0.47
N ALA A 33 8.11 7.18 0.72
CA ALA A 33 7.56 8.22 1.59
C ALA A 33 6.02 8.16 1.68
N ARG A 34 5.48 6.98 2.01
CA ARG A 34 4.03 6.69 2.14
C ARG A 34 3.23 6.70 0.83
N ARG A 35 3.87 6.88 -0.32
CA ARG A 35 3.21 6.97 -1.63
C ARG A 35 3.47 5.73 -2.46
N LEU A 36 2.38 5.03 -2.77
CA LEU A 36 2.37 3.96 -3.75
C LEU A 36 2.24 4.54 -5.16
N ARG A 37 3.06 4.08 -6.09
CA ARG A 37 2.96 4.37 -7.52
C ARG A 37 2.91 3.08 -8.32
N VAL A 38 2.14 3.08 -9.40
CA VAL A 38 2.09 2.00 -10.39
C VAL A 38 2.15 2.65 -11.77
N ASN A 39 3.04 2.18 -12.64
CA ASN A 39 3.31 2.78 -13.96
C ASN A 39 3.62 4.28 -13.89
N GLY A 40 4.28 4.72 -12.80
CA GLY A 40 4.57 6.14 -12.56
C GLY A 40 3.41 6.95 -11.99
N GLU A 41 2.19 6.43 -11.95
CA GLU A 41 1.02 7.14 -11.42
C GLU A 41 0.79 6.86 -9.94
N PHE A 42 0.35 7.88 -9.20
CA PHE A 42 -0.01 7.71 -7.79
C PHE A 42 -1.26 6.84 -7.63
N VAL A 43 -1.22 5.96 -6.64
CA VAL A 43 -2.38 5.17 -6.24
C VAL A 43 -3.01 5.84 -5.03
N SER A 44 -4.19 6.41 -5.23
CA SER A 44 -4.97 7.01 -4.13
C SER A 44 -5.63 5.91 -3.32
N THR A 45 -5.32 5.85 -2.04
CA THR A 45 -6.01 5.05 -1.03
C THR A 45 -6.11 5.90 0.23
N ALA A 46 -7.32 6.03 0.78
CA ALA A 46 -7.59 6.72 2.03
C ALA A 46 -7.67 5.76 3.24
N SER A 47 -7.20 4.50 3.10
CA SER A 47 -7.25 3.50 4.17
C SER A 47 -6.31 3.90 5.32
N PRO A 48 -6.83 4.30 6.50
CA PRO A 48 -6.01 4.98 7.51
C PRO A 48 -4.89 4.11 8.10
N HIS A 49 -5.12 2.80 8.24
CA HIS A 49 -4.13 1.85 8.78
C HIS A 49 -2.93 1.62 7.85
N LEU A 50 -3.06 1.95 6.57
CA LEU A 50 -1.96 1.88 5.61
C LEU A 50 -1.18 3.20 5.52
N ALA A 51 -1.69 4.27 6.12
CA ALA A 51 -1.09 5.59 6.07
C ALA A 51 0.08 5.74 7.06
N VAL A 52 1.12 4.91 6.95
CA VAL A 52 2.29 4.93 7.84
C VAL A 52 3.59 5.17 7.06
N ASP A 53 4.57 5.84 7.67
CA ASP A 53 5.92 5.91 7.11
C ASP A 53 6.66 4.59 7.34
N LEU A 54 6.76 3.80 6.27
CA LEU A 54 7.40 2.48 6.27
C LEU A 54 8.88 2.52 6.70
N ALA A 55 9.52 3.68 6.59
CA ALA A 55 10.89 3.86 7.05
C ALA A 55 11.00 4.00 8.57
N GLU A 56 9.96 4.50 9.22
CA GLU A 56 9.96 4.90 10.63
C GLU A 56 9.25 3.89 11.55
N VAL A 57 8.44 2.99 10.99
CA VAL A 57 7.76 1.93 11.76
C VAL A 57 8.63 0.68 11.96
N GLN A 58 8.18 -0.20 12.85
CA GLN A 58 8.81 -1.50 13.06
C GLN A 58 8.72 -2.35 11.77
N PRO A 59 9.70 -3.23 11.50
CA PRO A 59 9.72 -4.06 10.30
C PRO A 59 8.44 -4.90 10.08
N ALA A 60 7.85 -5.43 11.15
CA ALA A 60 6.60 -6.19 11.07
C ALA A 60 5.41 -5.33 10.61
N VAL A 61 5.31 -4.10 11.12
CA VAL A 61 4.28 -3.13 10.70
C VAL A 61 4.48 -2.73 9.24
N ALA A 62 5.72 -2.42 8.85
CA ALA A 62 6.03 -2.11 7.45
C ALA A 62 5.67 -3.27 6.51
N ARG A 63 5.90 -4.50 6.96
CA ARG A 63 5.52 -5.70 6.22
C ARG A 63 4.00 -5.82 6.08
N GLY A 64 3.24 -5.72 7.16
CA GLY A 64 1.77 -5.79 7.10
C GLY A 64 1.16 -4.73 6.18
N VAL A 65 1.66 -3.48 6.22
CA VAL A 65 1.21 -2.43 5.29
C VAL A 65 1.57 -2.75 3.84
N SER A 66 2.76 -3.31 3.60
CA SER A 66 3.17 -3.72 2.25
C SER A 66 2.31 -4.87 1.72
N ASP A 67 1.93 -5.81 2.58
CA ASP A 67 1.06 -6.92 2.24
C ASP A 67 -0.35 -6.42 1.89
N GLY A 68 -0.94 -5.55 2.73
CA GLY A 68 -2.24 -4.92 2.48
C GLY A 68 -2.28 -4.12 1.18
N LEU A 69 -1.24 -3.33 0.88
CA LEU A 69 -1.11 -2.61 -0.40
C LEU A 69 -0.99 -3.57 -1.59
N GLY A 70 -0.26 -4.67 -1.41
CA GLY A 70 -0.12 -5.73 -2.41
C GLY A 70 -1.46 -6.40 -2.73
N LEU A 71 -2.22 -6.76 -1.70
CA LEU A 71 -3.55 -7.38 -1.84
C LEU A 71 -4.56 -6.44 -2.50
N MET A 72 -4.54 -5.16 -2.14
CA MET A 72 -5.37 -4.13 -2.79
C MET A 72 -5.05 -4.04 -4.29
N LEU A 73 -3.76 -3.98 -4.67
CA LEU A 73 -3.38 -3.96 -6.08
C LEU A 73 -3.75 -5.25 -6.83
N ARG A 74 -3.81 -6.39 -6.13
CA ARG A 74 -4.16 -7.69 -6.70
C ARG A 74 -5.66 -7.85 -6.95
N HIS A 75 -6.48 -7.37 -6.02
CA HIS A 75 -7.89 -7.74 -5.93
C HIS A 75 -8.88 -6.61 -6.21
N SER A 76 -8.42 -5.35 -6.29
CA SER A 76 -9.27 -4.20 -6.58
C SER A 76 -9.25 -3.84 -8.07
N ASP A 77 -10.44 -3.67 -8.66
CA ASP A 77 -10.56 -2.87 -9.88
C ASP A 77 -10.49 -1.38 -9.51
N ARG A 78 -9.29 -0.84 -9.56
CA ARG A 78 -9.02 0.54 -9.13
C ARG A 78 -9.67 1.59 -10.02
N ASN A 79 -10.05 1.26 -11.25
CA ASN A 79 -10.70 2.22 -12.14
C ASN A 79 -12.17 2.31 -11.80
N LEU A 80 -12.83 1.17 -11.62
CA LEU A 80 -14.19 1.12 -11.12
C LEU A 80 -14.31 1.73 -9.72
N HIS A 81 -13.42 1.36 -8.81
CA HIS A 81 -13.39 1.92 -7.44
C HIS A 81 -13.30 3.45 -7.47
N ARG A 82 -12.44 4.02 -8.32
CA ARG A 82 -12.31 5.48 -8.48
C ARG A 82 -13.55 6.13 -9.07
N GLN A 83 -14.26 5.45 -9.98
CA GLN A 83 -15.50 5.96 -10.58
C GLN A 83 -16.67 5.97 -9.60
N LEU A 84 -16.71 5.01 -8.67
CA LEU A 84 -17.76 4.88 -7.66
C LEU A 84 -17.46 5.62 -6.36
N ALA A 85 -16.21 6.03 -6.16
CA ALA A 85 -15.77 6.66 -4.94
C ALA A 85 -16.50 8.00 -4.70
N PRO A 86 -17.04 8.23 -3.48
CA PRO A 86 -17.65 9.50 -3.13
C PRO A 86 -16.60 10.62 -3.01
N ASP A 87 -17.05 11.86 -3.16
CA ASP A 87 -16.19 13.06 -3.08
C ASP A 87 -15.97 13.54 -1.63
N THR A 88 -16.91 13.30 -0.74
CA THR A 88 -16.81 13.72 0.67
C THR A 88 -15.68 12.98 1.38
N PRO A 89 -14.74 13.65 2.06
CA PRO A 89 -13.55 13.00 2.63
C PRO A 89 -13.85 11.84 3.58
N LEU A 90 -14.86 11.98 4.45
CA LEU A 90 -15.22 10.94 5.42
C LEU A 90 -15.85 9.73 4.73
N GLU A 91 -16.79 9.96 3.81
CA GLU A 91 -17.43 8.91 3.02
C GLU A 91 -16.39 8.17 2.18
N ARG A 92 -15.44 8.91 1.60
CA ARG A 92 -14.32 8.36 0.83
C ARG A 92 -13.43 7.48 1.69
N ALA A 93 -13.10 7.92 2.91
CA ALA A 93 -12.30 7.13 3.83
C ALA A 93 -13.00 5.81 4.21
N ILE A 94 -14.32 5.85 4.46
CA ILE A 94 -15.11 4.65 4.75
C ILE A 94 -15.16 3.73 3.51
N PHE A 95 -15.39 4.28 2.33
CA PHE A 95 -15.45 3.55 1.06
C PHE A 95 -14.11 2.86 0.72
N ASP A 96 -13.00 3.60 0.83
CA ASP A 96 -11.65 3.05 0.62
C ASP A 96 -11.27 2.02 1.71
N LEU A 97 -11.71 2.21 2.96
CA LEU A 97 -11.48 1.24 4.03
C LEU A 97 -12.26 -0.07 3.77
N ALA A 98 -13.52 0.02 3.33
CA ALA A 98 -14.33 -1.16 3.02
C ALA A 98 -13.71 -1.97 1.87
N GLU A 99 -13.26 -1.30 0.81
CA GLU A 99 -12.57 -1.97 -0.29
C GLU A 99 -11.24 -2.60 0.14
N GLN A 100 -10.50 -1.91 1.02
CA GLN A 100 -9.25 -2.45 1.57
C GLN A 100 -9.51 -3.73 2.37
N ILE A 101 -10.50 -3.73 3.26
CA ILE A 101 -10.89 -4.91 4.06
C ILE A 101 -11.34 -6.04 3.14
N ARG A 102 -12.12 -5.75 2.09
CA ARG A 102 -12.52 -6.75 1.08
C ARG A 102 -11.31 -7.41 0.42
N CYS A 103 -10.29 -6.63 0.06
CA CYS A 103 -9.07 -7.14 -0.53
C CYS A 103 -8.23 -7.95 0.47
N GLU A 104 -8.11 -7.49 1.72
CA GLU A 104 -7.38 -8.18 2.79
C GLU A 104 -8.04 -9.49 3.19
N ALA A 105 -9.38 -9.57 3.14
CA ALA A 105 -10.13 -10.80 3.41
C ALA A 105 -9.89 -11.91 2.37
N LEU A 106 -9.31 -11.58 1.21
CA LEU A 106 -8.91 -12.53 0.17
C LEU A 106 -7.46 -12.98 0.30
N ALA A 107 -6.78 -12.61 1.39
CA ALA A 107 -5.41 -13.05 1.65
C ALA A 107 -5.31 -14.59 1.64
N PRO A 108 -4.34 -15.16 0.92
CA PRO A 108 -4.11 -16.60 0.95
C PRO A 108 -3.49 -16.99 2.30
N SER A 109 -3.67 -18.25 2.71
CA SER A 109 -3.24 -18.75 4.03
C SER A 109 -1.74 -18.61 4.29
N GLU A 110 -0.92 -18.57 3.24
CA GLU A 110 0.53 -18.44 3.30
C GLU A 110 1.00 -17.03 3.69
N LEU A 111 0.09 -16.05 3.68
CA LEU A 111 0.31 -14.68 4.15
C LEU A 111 -0.15 -14.47 5.61
N ALA A 112 -0.84 -15.45 6.21
CA ALA A 112 -1.40 -15.38 7.56
C ALA A 112 -0.42 -15.83 8.66
#